data_AF-L0M7I4-F1
#
_entry.id   AF-L0M7I4-F1
#
_cell.length_a   1.000
_cell.length_b   1.000
_cell.length_c   1.000
_cell.angle_alpha   90.00
_cell.angle_beta   90.00
_cell.angle_gamma   90.00
#
_symmetry.space_group_name_H-M   'P 1'
#
loop_
_entity.id
_entity.type
_entity.pdbx_description
1 polymer ?
#
loop_
_entity_poly.entity_id
_entity_poly.type
_entity_poly.pdbx_seq_one_letter_code
_entity_poly.pdbx_strand_id
1 'polypeptide(L)'
;MNDFAKIFEEMGLDKAILPILFRANRSTIHKYLDGSVNVPASAMSLIMLLQLVQKRNPELFAEWMVLSDFTIPPEVYLEQPEYWKGYKFTEHKVNKNVLEYLKENFPDGSE
;
A
#
# COMPACT_ATOMS: atom_id res chain seq x y z
N MET A 1 4.11 -21.31 -6.16
CA MET A 1 4.02 -19.90 -5.70
C MET A 1 4.57 -19.83 -4.29
N ASN A 2 5.44 -18.85 -3.98
CA ASN A 2 6.00 -18.69 -2.63
C ASN A 2 4.99 -17.99 -1.68
N ASP A 3 5.23 -18.05 -0.37
CA ASP A 3 4.29 -17.52 0.63
C ASP A 3 4.03 -16.02 0.51
N PHE A 4 5.06 -15.23 0.19
CA PHE A 4 4.91 -13.78 -0.02
C PHE A 4 3.95 -13.50 -1.18
N ALA A 5 4.14 -14.17 -2.30
CA ALA A 5 3.28 -14.04 -3.48
C ALA A 5 1.84 -14.50 -3.19
N LYS A 6 1.67 -15.59 -2.43
CA LYS A 6 0.34 -16.07 -2.02
C LYS A 6 -0.42 -15.04 -1.18
N ILE A 7 0.23 -14.48 -0.14
CA ILE A 7 -0.37 -13.45 0.71
C ILE A 7 -0.77 -12.23 -0.12
N PHE A 8 0.10 -11.81 -1.04
CA PHE A 8 -0.18 -10.68 -1.92
C PHE A 8 -1.34 -10.95 -2.89
N GLU A 9 -1.41 -12.12 -3.52
CA GLU A 9 -2.54 -12.47 -4.38
C GLU A 9 -3.87 -12.46 -3.62
N GLU A 10 -3.88 -12.92 -2.38
CA GLU A 10 -5.06 -12.87 -1.51
C GLU A 10 -5.49 -11.44 -1.13
N MET A 11 -4.60 -10.44 -1.23
CA MET A 11 -4.95 -9.04 -1.00
C MET A 11 -5.71 -8.41 -2.18
N GLY A 12 -5.71 -9.07 -3.35
CA GLY A 12 -6.45 -8.60 -4.53
C GLY A 12 -5.97 -7.25 -5.09
N LEU A 13 -4.70 -6.91 -4.91
CA LEU A 13 -4.11 -5.64 -5.32
C LEU A 13 -3.38 -5.73 -6.66
N ASP A 14 -3.27 -4.60 -7.37
CA ASP A 14 -2.36 -4.50 -8.51
C ASP A 14 -0.89 -4.62 -8.07
N LYS A 15 -0.10 -5.42 -8.80
CA LYS A 15 1.33 -5.69 -8.51
C LYS A 15 2.17 -4.40 -8.45
N ALA A 16 1.77 -3.36 -9.18
CA ALA A 16 2.45 -2.07 -9.20
C ALA A 16 2.32 -1.28 -7.89
N ILE A 17 1.41 -1.68 -6.98
CA ILE A 17 1.23 -1.05 -5.66
C ILE A 17 2.31 -1.50 -4.67
N LEU A 18 2.81 -2.74 -4.76
CA LEU A 18 3.80 -3.27 -3.81
C LEU A 18 5.08 -2.42 -3.66
N PRO A 19 5.72 -1.95 -4.75
CA PRO A 19 6.87 -1.05 -4.66
C PRO A 19 6.60 0.20 -3.81
N ILE A 20 5.38 0.72 -3.85
CA ILE A 20 4.95 1.90 -3.09
C ILE A 20 4.81 1.52 -1.62
N LEU A 21 4.03 0.48 -1.32
CA LEU A 21 3.78 0.00 0.05
C LEU A 21 5.06 -0.40 0.80
N PHE A 22 6.02 -0.99 0.09
CA PHE A 22 7.28 -1.46 0.66
C PHE A 22 8.40 -0.42 0.56
N ARG A 23 8.15 0.71 -0.11
CA ARG A 23 9.16 1.72 -0.46
C ARG A 23 10.42 1.06 -1.04
N ALA A 24 10.22 0.12 -1.96
CA ALA A 24 11.26 -0.73 -2.50
C ALA A 24 11.27 -0.68 -4.03
N ASN A 25 12.43 -0.91 -4.63
CA ASN A 25 12.56 -0.94 -6.08
C ASN A 25 11.70 -2.07 -6.69
N ARG A 26 11.11 -1.80 -7.87
CA ARG A 26 10.31 -2.79 -8.62
C ARG A 26 11.06 -4.11 -8.80
N SER A 27 12.34 -4.06 -9.12
CA SER A 27 13.17 -5.26 -9.30
C SER A 27 13.25 -6.12 -8.03
N THR A 28 13.32 -5.51 -6.86
CA THR A 28 13.31 -6.22 -5.57
C THR A 28 11.97 -6.90 -5.35
N ILE A 29 10.85 -6.19 -5.59
CA ILE A 29 9.51 -6.74 -5.46
C ILE A 29 9.27 -7.90 -6.44
N HIS A 30 9.71 -7.76 -7.70
CA HIS A 30 9.62 -8.84 -8.68
C HIS A 30 10.32 -10.11 -8.18
N LYS A 31 11.51 -9.97 -7.60
CA LYS A 31 12.27 -11.09 -7.03
C LYS A 31 11.56 -11.75 -5.83
N TYR A 32 10.82 -10.97 -5.04
CA TYR A 32 10.01 -11.52 -3.95
C TYR A 32 8.79 -12.29 -4.49
N LEU A 33 8.13 -11.75 -5.52
CA LEU A 33 6.94 -12.37 -6.12
C LEU A 33 7.27 -13.66 -6.90
N ASP A 34 8.37 -13.70 -7.65
CA ASP A 34 8.76 -14.89 -8.41
C ASP A 34 9.49 -15.95 -7.57
N GLY A 35 9.96 -15.59 -6.36
CA GLY A 35 10.68 -16.47 -5.46
C GLY A 35 12.14 -16.72 -5.87
N SER A 36 12.71 -15.85 -6.71
CA SER A 36 14.13 -15.90 -7.12
C SER A 36 15.10 -15.56 -5.99
N VAL A 37 14.60 -14.97 -4.90
CA VAL A 37 15.36 -14.72 -3.67
C VAL A 37 14.58 -15.17 -2.45
N ASN A 38 15.30 -15.49 -1.38
CA ASN A 38 14.70 -15.62 -0.06
C ASN A 38 14.17 -14.25 0.39
N VAL A 39 12.86 -14.17 0.61
CA VAL A 39 12.21 -12.95 1.08
C VAL A 39 12.67 -12.68 2.53
N PRO A 40 13.21 -11.48 2.83
CA PRO A 40 13.63 -11.16 4.19
C PRO A 40 12.46 -11.26 5.17
N ALA A 41 12.74 -11.69 6.41
CA ALA A 41 11.72 -11.81 7.46
C ALA A 41 10.95 -10.50 7.68
N SER A 42 11.61 -9.34 7.58
CA SER A 42 10.97 -8.03 7.67
C SER A 42 9.94 -7.79 6.58
N ALA A 43 10.22 -8.20 5.33
CA ALA A 43 9.29 -8.06 4.22
C ALA A 43 8.10 -9.03 4.38
N MET A 44 8.34 -10.25 4.87
CA MET A 44 7.27 -11.20 5.23
C MET A 44 6.37 -10.64 6.34
N SER A 45 6.95 -10.12 7.42
CA SER A 45 6.16 -9.51 8.50
C SER A 45 5.36 -8.31 8.02
N LEU A 46 5.94 -7.47 7.14
CA LEU A 46 5.25 -6.32 6.58
C LEU A 46 4.07 -6.73 5.70
N ILE A 47 4.21 -7.70 4.79
CA ILE A 47 3.08 -8.12 3.93
C ILE A 47 1.95 -8.73 4.77
N MET A 48 2.29 -9.51 5.81
CA MET A 48 1.29 -10.08 6.73
C MET A 48 0.55 -8.99 7.51
N LEU A 49 1.28 -7.98 8.01
CA LEU A 49 0.69 -6.84 8.69
C LEU A 49 -0.24 -6.06 7.76
N LEU A 50 0.23 -5.76 6.54
CA LEU A 50 -0.56 -5.03 5.55
C LEU A 50 -1.84 -5.79 5.18
N GLN A 51 -1.78 -7.12 5.00
CA GLN A 51 -2.98 -7.93 4.76
C GLN A 51 -3.95 -7.88 5.96
N LEU A 52 -3.43 -7.98 7.18
CA LEU A 52 -4.25 -7.87 8.39
C LEU A 52 -4.94 -6.50 8.48
N VAL A 53 -4.19 -5.42 8.27
CA VAL A 53 -4.71 -4.05 8.29
C VAL A 53 -5.75 -3.86 7.19
N GLN A 54 -5.49 -4.27 5.95
CA GLN A 54 -6.45 -4.21 4.85
C GLN A 54 -7.78 -4.89 5.21
N LYS A 55 -7.72 -6.08 5.82
CA LYS A 55 -8.93 -6.85 6.19
C LYS A 55 -9.65 -6.29 7.42
N ARG A 56 -8.94 -5.65 8.36
CA ARG A 56 -9.50 -5.20 9.65
C ARG A 56 -9.88 -3.73 9.66
N ASN A 57 -9.11 -2.89 8.99
CA ASN A 57 -9.29 -1.45 8.88
C ASN A 57 -8.84 -0.98 7.48
N PRO A 58 -9.73 -1.09 6.47
CA PRO A 58 -9.44 -0.69 5.10
C PRO A 58 -9.05 0.79 4.96
N GLU A 59 -9.61 1.67 5.80
CA GLU A 59 -9.28 3.10 5.78
C GLU A 59 -7.83 3.34 6.21
N LEU A 60 -7.37 2.70 7.28
CA LEU A 60 -5.97 2.76 7.70
C LEU A 60 -5.02 2.19 6.63
N PHE A 61 -5.45 1.16 5.90
CA PHE A 61 -4.67 0.64 4.78
C PHE A 61 -4.58 1.65 3.62
N ALA A 62 -5.69 2.30 3.28
CA ALA A 62 -5.76 3.34 2.26
C ALA A 62 -4.91 4.56 2.63
N GLU A 63 -4.98 4.98 3.89
CA GLU A 63 -4.12 6.00 4.46
C GLU A 63 -2.64 5.64 4.29
N TRP A 64 -2.23 4.42 4.69
CA TRP A 64 -0.86 3.97 4.53
C TRP A 64 -0.39 3.99 3.06
N MET A 65 -1.28 3.63 2.12
CA MET A 65 -0.98 3.74 0.68
C MET A 65 -0.67 5.17 0.26
N VAL A 66 -1.50 6.13 0.67
CA VAL A 66 -1.31 7.55 0.36
C VAL A 66 -0.03 8.09 0.98
N LEU A 67 0.22 7.80 2.26
CA LEU A 67 1.44 8.24 2.95
C LEU A 67 2.71 7.63 2.33
N SER A 68 2.62 6.39 1.84
CA SER A 68 3.72 5.73 1.15
C SER A 68 3.98 6.33 -0.23
N ASP A 69 2.94 6.68 -0.96
CA ASP A 69 3.03 7.26 -2.31
C ASP A 69 3.63 8.68 -2.29
N PHE A 70 3.13 9.54 -1.41
CA PHE A 70 3.64 10.90 -1.26
C PHE A 70 4.92 11.01 -0.43
N THR A 71 5.41 9.91 0.15
CA THR A 71 6.55 9.89 1.07
C THR A 71 6.40 10.90 2.22
N ILE A 72 5.18 11.05 2.74
CA ILE A 72 4.85 12.03 3.78
C ILE A 72 5.63 11.69 5.07
N PRO A 73 6.27 12.68 5.72
CA PRO A 73 6.92 12.47 7.01
C PRO A 73 5.89 12.05 8.07
N PRO A 74 6.19 11.04 8.92
CA PRO A 74 5.25 10.58 9.95
C PRO A 74 4.76 11.67 10.89
N GLU A 75 5.56 12.70 11.14
CA GLU A 75 5.24 13.80 12.05
C GLU A 75 4.02 14.61 11.57
N VAL A 76 3.93 14.85 10.26
CA VAL A 76 2.80 15.56 9.64
C VAL A 76 1.49 14.80 9.87
N TYR A 77 1.56 13.47 9.79
CA TYR A 77 0.40 12.62 10.02
C TYR A 77 -0.04 12.62 11.49
N LEU A 78 0.91 12.57 12.44
CA LEU A 78 0.58 12.57 13.86
C LEU A 78 -0.12 13.86 14.31
N GLU A 79 0.23 14.99 13.69
CA GLU A 79 -0.42 16.28 13.97
C GLU A 79 -1.76 16.43 13.25
N GLN A 80 -1.91 15.82 12.08
CA GLN A 80 -3.08 15.96 11.21
C GLN A 80 -3.50 14.58 10.67
N PRO A 81 -4.26 13.78 11.44
CA PRO A 81 -4.67 12.43 11.04
C PRO A 81 -5.43 12.37 9.71
N GLU A 82 -6.16 13.44 9.38
CA GLU A 82 -6.94 13.54 8.15
C GLU A 82 -6.12 13.98 6.92
N TYR A 83 -4.81 14.25 7.08
CA TYR A 83 -3.97 14.81 6.01
C TYR A 83 -3.96 13.93 4.75
N TRP A 84 -4.01 12.61 4.91
CA TRP A 84 -4.05 11.69 3.79
C TRP A 84 -5.26 11.92 2.88
N LYS A 85 -6.43 12.32 3.41
CA LYS A 85 -7.64 12.62 2.62
C LYS A 85 -7.43 13.79 1.64
N GLY A 86 -6.38 14.58 1.84
CA GLY A 86 -5.91 15.61 0.90
C GLY A 86 -5.56 15.08 -0.50
N TYR A 87 -5.39 13.75 -0.67
CA TYR A 87 -5.20 13.12 -1.98
C TYR A 87 -6.33 13.48 -2.96
N LYS A 88 -7.56 13.68 -2.46
CA LYS A 88 -8.73 14.05 -3.30
C LYS A 88 -8.52 15.38 -4.04
N PHE A 89 -7.79 16.31 -3.46
CA PHE A 89 -7.45 17.60 -4.09
C PHE A 89 -6.21 17.51 -4.98
N THR A 90 -5.47 16.40 -4.89
CA THR A 90 -4.19 16.19 -5.56
C THR A 90 -4.16 14.90 -6.38
N GLU A 91 -5.31 14.41 -6.86
CA GLU A 91 -5.40 13.15 -7.63
C GLU A 91 -4.41 13.08 -8.80
N HIS A 92 -4.15 14.21 -9.47
CA HIS A 92 -3.19 14.34 -10.57
C HIS A 92 -1.72 14.05 -10.17
N LYS A 93 -1.42 13.97 -8.87
CA LYS A 93 -0.10 13.63 -8.32
C LYS A 93 -0.04 12.23 -7.71
N VAL A 94 -1.19 11.62 -7.41
CA VAL A 94 -1.26 10.28 -6.84
C VAL A 94 -0.87 9.26 -7.91
N ASN A 95 -0.12 8.23 -7.52
CA ASN A 95 0.16 7.10 -8.40
C ASN A 95 -1.14 6.50 -8.92
N LYS A 96 -1.21 6.29 -10.23
CA LYS A 96 -2.41 5.77 -10.91
C LYS A 96 -3.02 4.54 -10.21
N ASN A 97 -2.21 3.55 -9.83
CA ASN A 97 -2.73 2.32 -9.23
C ASN A 97 -3.22 2.53 -7.79
N VAL A 98 -2.61 3.47 -7.06
CA VAL A 98 -3.10 3.89 -5.74
C VAL A 98 -4.43 4.62 -5.90
N LEU A 99 -4.52 5.54 -6.86
CA LEU A 99 -5.76 6.26 -7.15
C LEU A 99 -6.90 5.34 -7.59
N GLU A 100 -6.62 4.36 -8.45
CA GLU A 100 -7.59 3.34 -8.87
C GLU A 100 -8.09 2.54 -7.67
N TYR A 101 -7.19 2.04 -6.83
CA TYR A 101 -7.57 1.34 -5.59
C TYR A 101 -8.44 2.22 -4.68
N LEU A 102 -8.07 3.48 -4.47
CA LEU A 102 -8.82 4.42 -3.63
C LEU A 102 -10.22 4.67 -4.19
N LYS A 103 -10.37 4.84 -5.51
CA LYS A 103 -11.67 5.06 -6.15
C LYS A 103 -12.58 3.83 -6.09
N GLU A 104 -12.01 2.64 -6.23
CA GLU A 104 -12.77 1.39 -6.15
C GLU A 104 -13.27 1.09 -4.74
N ASN A 105 -12.47 1.40 -3.72
CA ASN A 105 -12.76 1.04 -2.33
C ASN A 105 -13.39 2.17 -1.53
N PHE A 106 -13.25 3.42 -1.98
CA PHE A 106 -13.81 4.63 -1.35
C PHE A 106 -14.44 5.58 -2.40
N PRO A 107 -15.43 5.10 -3.19
CA PRO A 107 -16.15 5.93 -4.16
C PRO A 107 -17.01 6.95 -3.39
N ASP A 108 -16.51 8.17 -3.24
CA ASP A 108 -17.23 9.34 -2.71
C ASP A 108 -17.80 9.22 -1.28
N GLY A 109 -16.97 9.60 -0.30
CA GLY A 109 -17.45 10.27 0.92
C GLY A 109 -18.11 9.40 1.99
N SER A 110 -17.38 8.43 2.55
CA SER A 110 -17.57 8.15 3.97
C SER A 110 -17.03 9.35 4.75
N GLU A 111 -17.93 10.32 5.00
CA GLU A 111 -17.76 11.35 6.04
C GLU A 111 -17.39 10.73 7.39
#